data_AF-A0A9D2TB47-F1
#
_entry.id   AF-A0A9D2TB47-F1
#
_cell.length_a   1.000
_cell.length_b   1.000
_cell.length_c   1.000
_cell.angle_alpha   90.00
_cell.angle_beta   90.00
_cell.angle_gamma   90.00
#
_symmetry.space_group_name_H-M   'P 1'
#
loop_
_entity.id
_entity.type
_entity.pdbx_description
1 polymer ?
#
loop_
_entity_poly.entity_id
_entity_poly.type
_entity_poly.pdbx_seq_one_letter_code
_entity_poly.pdbx_strand_id
1 'polypeptide(L)'
;NYTSLPLGVVSCILRGVGIAPFYGVQYALPGDAIEYGHWKTGKRIEGLMFSSMSMGQKAGSGLTSAVMGWVLSRALFDGTKATATEQADSAVEVIKGLYLYVPIAVWVIMFVIAAFYKLDKVYDKMTQELIRREASKEEVPAAVMDSEKTKYREGNQVNVAMGRLYGSSGRRIAEDIAASLGCRVYDRQIICLMAEKLGMETADLEDVKQYLDSYNYEEERPVFSPYGYSAPGTAKDYTGSHMFEMQSKIIRELAEKEPGVFLGRCANYVLKGQPHTYSFFLYAEDAYRQKEGAEYYQGETLEELKRRDEIRNEYYERFTGARRDDPRHYDLVLNVSRIGAEGAVRLILDYIRTKEGQKKAAGEGQRENQKSVRR
;
A
#
# COMPACT_ATOMS: atom_id res chain seq x y z
N ASN A 1 -0.45 -24.21 47.31
CA ASN A 1 -0.23 -22.84 47.79
C ASN A 1 -0.60 -21.89 46.66
N TYR A 2 -1.75 -21.22 46.71
CA TYR A 2 -2.25 -20.37 45.61
C TYR A 2 -1.39 -19.10 45.39
N THR A 3 -0.41 -18.87 46.26
CA THR A 3 0.61 -17.81 46.20
C THR A 3 1.95 -18.26 45.64
N SER A 4 2.12 -19.53 45.20
CA SER A 4 3.41 -19.99 44.69
C SER A 4 3.71 -19.38 43.33
N LEU A 5 4.67 -18.45 43.29
CA LEU A 5 5.15 -17.78 42.08
C LEU A 5 5.53 -18.77 40.95
N PRO A 6 6.21 -19.91 41.20
CA PRO A 6 6.53 -20.86 40.13
C PRO A 6 5.29 -21.47 39.45
N LEU A 7 4.25 -21.79 40.23
CA LEU A 7 2.98 -22.31 39.69
C LEU A 7 2.25 -21.25 38.85
N GLY A 8 2.34 -19.98 39.25
CA GLY A 8 1.81 -18.85 38.49
C GLY A 8 2.55 -18.62 37.17
N VAL A 9 3.88 -18.76 37.16
CA VAL A 9 4.67 -18.67 35.92
C VAL A 9 4.33 -19.81 34.97
N VAL A 10 4.24 -21.04 35.47
CA VAL A 10 3.88 -22.22 34.67
C VAL A 10 2.47 -22.09 34.08
N SER A 11 1.50 -21.58 34.85
CA SER A 11 0.13 -21.38 34.35
C SER A 11 0.04 -20.28 33.29
N CYS A 12 0.84 -19.20 33.41
CA CYS A 12 0.95 -18.17 32.37
C CYS A 12 1.55 -18.71 31.06
N ILE A 13 2.58 -19.55 31.15
CA ILE A 13 3.18 -20.21 29.96
C ILE A 13 2.16 -21.12 29.29
N LEU A 14 1.49 -21.98 30.07
CA LEU A 14 0.49 -22.91 29.55
C LEU A 14 -0.70 -22.18 28.90
N ARG A 15 -1.13 -21.07 29.51
CA ARG A 15 -2.13 -20.17 28.92
C ARG A 15 -1.63 -19.56 27.60
N GLY A 16 -0.39 -19.09 27.54
CA GLY A 16 0.20 -18.52 26.32
C GLY A 16 0.23 -19.52 25.16
N VAL A 17 0.66 -20.76 25.43
CA VAL A 17 0.69 -21.84 24.44
C VAL A 17 -0.72 -22.18 23.94
N GLY A 18 -1.72 -22.24 24.83
CA GLY A 18 -3.10 -22.53 24.42
C GLY A 18 -3.77 -21.40 23.62
N ILE A 19 -3.42 -20.15 23.93
CA ILE A 19 -4.02 -18.97 23.31
C ILE A 19 -3.36 -18.61 21.97
N ALA A 20 -2.10 -18.95 21.75
CA ALA A 20 -1.37 -18.57 20.54
C ALA A 20 -2.00 -19.09 19.23
N PRO A 21 -2.38 -20.37 19.08
CA PRO A 21 -3.04 -20.87 17.87
C PRO A 21 -4.38 -20.21 17.61
N PHE A 22 -5.13 -19.91 18.68
CA PHE A 22 -6.41 -19.23 18.59
C PHE A 22 -6.26 -17.85 17.96
N TYR A 23 -5.32 -17.03 18.44
CA TYR A 23 -5.08 -15.71 17.83
C TYR A 23 -4.54 -15.79 16.41
N GLY A 24 -3.72 -16.80 16.09
CA GLY A 24 -3.25 -17.01 14.72
C GLY A 24 -4.39 -17.29 13.74
N VAL A 25 -5.34 -18.15 14.13
CA VAL A 25 -6.46 -18.53 13.27
C VAL A 25 -7.59 -17.50 13.29
N GLN A 26 -7.84 -16.85 14.43
CA GLN A 26 -8.91 -15.86 14.60
C GLN A 26 -8.85 -14.75 13.56
N TYR A 27 -7.64 -14.35 13.15
CA TYR A 27 -7.43 -13.28 12.19
C TYR A 27 -7.23 -13.76 10.75
N ALA A 28 -6.95 -15.04 10.53
CA ALA A 28 -6.85 -15.62 9.19
C ALA A 28 -8.25 -15.91 8.59
N LEU A 29 -9.17 -16.44 9.40
CA LEU A 29 -10.52 -16.84 8.95
C LEU A 29 -11.36 -15.73 8.28
N PRO A 30 -11.32 -14.46 8.74
CA PRO A 30 -12.02 -13.37 8.06
C PRO A 30 -11.48 -13.12 6.65
N GLY A 31 -10.17 -13.26 6.44
CA GLY A 31 -9.55 -13.23 5.11
C GLY A 31 -10.18 -14.30 4.23
N ASP A 32 -10.11 -15.56 4.63
CA ASP A 32 -10.68 -16.64 3.80
C ASP A 32 -12.18 -16.44 3.48
N ALA A 33 -12.95 -15.86 4.40
CA ALA A 33 -14.35 -15.52 4.19
C ALA A 33 -14.57 -14.36 3.20
N ILE A 34 -13.67 -13.36 3.17
CA ILE A 34 -13.66 -12.28 2.18
C ILE A 34 -13.41 -12.85 0.78
N GLU A 35 -12.38 -13.70 0.64
CA GLU A 35 -12.00 -14.35 -0.60
C GLU A 35 -13.16 -15.20 -1.13
N TYR A 36 -13.81 -15.95 -0.25
CA TYR A 36 -15.01 -16.72 -0.59
C TYR A 36 -16.19 -15.83 -1.01
N GLY A 37 -16.42 -14.72 -0.30
CA GLY A 37 -17.43 -13.74 -0.65
C GLY A 37 -17.18 -13.14 -2.03
N HIS A 38 -15.92 -12.79 -2.33
CA HIS A 38 -15.49 -12.28 -3.63
C HIS A 38 -15.71 -13.33 -4.73
N TRP A 39 -15.34 -14.59 -4.48
CA TRP A 39 -15.54 -15.68 -5.44
C TRP A 39 -17.01 -15.93 -5.79
N LYS A 40 -17.90 -15.85 -4.80
CA LYS A 40 -19.35 -16.07 -4.98
C LYS A 40 -20.11 -14.87 -5.55
N THR A 41 -19.78 -13.67 -5.10
CA THR A 41 -20.57 -12.46 -5.39
C THR A 41 -19.92 -11.52 -6.39
N GLY A 42 -18.63 -11.70 -6.67
CA GLY A 42 -17.84 -10.85 -7.56
C GLY A 42 -17.55 -9.45 -7.01
N LYS A 43 -17.94 -9.16 -5.76
CA LYS A 43 -17.69 -7.89 -5.07
C LYS A 43 -16.77 -8.11 -3.88
N ARG A 44 -15.71 -7.30 -3.78
CA ARG A 44 -14.75 -7.35 -2.68
C ARG A 44 -15.23 -6.39 -1.57
N ILE A 45 -15.52 -6.92 -0.39
CA ILE A 45 -16.10 -6.16 0.74
C ILE A 45 -15.22 -6.25 1.99
N GLU A 46 -13.92 -6.03 1.82
CA GLU A 46 -12.91 -6.12 2.87
C GLU A 46 -13.20 -5.21 4.06
N GLY A 47 -13.39 -3.91 3.80
CA GLY A 47 -13.64 -2.92 4.85
C GLY A 47 -14.90 -3.23 5.66
N LEU A 48 -15.95 -3.76 5.02
CA LEU A 48 -17.19 -4.15 5.70
C LEU A 48 -17.01 -5.39 6.58
N MET A 49 -16.25 -6.39 6.11
CA MET A 49 -15.99 -7.63 6.86
C MET A 49 -15.10 -7.37 8.08
N PHE A 50 -14.01 -6.60 7.92
CA PHE A 50 -13.12 -6.25 9.03
C PHE A 50 -13.79 -5.30 10.05
N SER A 51 -14.58 -4.33 9.59
CA SER A 51 -15.36 -3.47 10.50
C SER A 51 -16.44 -4.25 11.27
N SER A 52 -17.08 -5.24 10.62
CA SER A 52 -18.03 -6.15 11.28
C SER A 52 -17.36 -6.99 12.38
N MET A 53 -16.12 -7.44 12.18
CA MET A 53 -15.33 -8.14 13.20
C MET A 53 -15.06 -7.23 14.42
N SER A 54 -14.61 -6.00 14.18
CA SER A 54 -14.35 -5.02 15.24
C SER A 54 -15.62 -4.65 16.02
N MET A 55 -16.73 -4.43 15.30
CA MET A 55 -18.04 -4.20 15.92
C MET A 55 -18.47 -5.40 16.77
N GLY A 56 -18.34 -6.62 16.25
CA GLY A 56 -18.68 -7.84 16.98
C GLY A 56 -17.89 -8.01 18.27
N GLN A 57 -16.59 -7.69 18.25
CA GLN A 57 -15.75 -7.70 19.46
C GLN A 57 -16.22 -6.68 20.50
N LYS A 58 -16.49 -5.43 20.07
CA LYS A 58 -16.95 -4.36 20.97
C LYS A 58 -18.34 -4.66 21.55
N ALA A 59 -19.27 -5.08 20.71
CA ALA A 59 -20.61 -5.45 21.13
C ALA A 59 -20.59 -6.68 22.06
N GLY A 60 -19.81 -7.71 21.71
CA GLY A 60 -19.69 -8.93 22.48
C GLY A 60 -19.03 -8.73 23.85
N SER A 61 -17.94 -7.96 23.92
CA SER A 61 -17.30 -7.60 25.19
C SER A 61 -18.21 -6.76 26.09
N GLY A 62 -18.96 -5.81 25.52
CA GLY A 62 -19.95 -5.03 26.25
C GLY A 62 -21.09 -5.89 26.80
N LEU A 63 -21.68 -6.75 25.97
CA LEU A 63 -22.76 -7.66 26.36
C LEU A 63 -22.29 -8.65 27.44
N THR A 64 -21.10 -9.24 27.27
CA THR A 64 -20.51 -10.17 28.25
C THR A 64 -20.30 -9.47 29.59
N SER A 65 -19.76 -8.25 29.58
CA SER A 65 -19.55 -7.47 30.81
C SER A 65 -20.86 -7.14 31.51
N ALA A 66 -21.91 -6.81 30.76
CA ALA A 66 -23.25 -6.56 31.30
C ALA A 66 -23.86 -7.82 31.93
N VAL A 67 -23.79 -8.97 31.24
CA VAL A 67 -24.29 -10.26 31.75
C VAL A 67 -23.52 -10.68 33.00
N MET A 68 -22.18 -10.59 32.97
CA MET A 68 -21.34 -10.88 34.14
C MET A 68 -21.70 -9.98 35.32
N GLY A 69 -21.85 -8.68 35.11
CA GLY A 69 -22.24 -7.73 36.15
C GLY A 69 -23.62 -8.03 36.75
N TRP A 70 -24.59 -8.39 35.91
CA TRP A 70 -25.93 -8.77 36.36
C TRP A 70 -25.95 -10.06 37.19
N VAL A 71 -25.22 -11.09 36.74
CA VAL A 71 -25.10 -12.37 37.46
C VAL A 71 -24.37 -12.17 38.80
N LEU A 72 -23.30 -11.39 38.83
CA LEU A 72 -22.55 -11.09 40.06
C LEU A 72 -23.37 -10.25 41.05
N SER A 73 -24.15 -9.27 40.55
CA SER A 73 -25.04 -8.46 41.38
C SER A 73 -26.10 -9.30 42.09
N ARG A 74 -26.64 -10.32 41.41
CA ARG A 74 -27.57 -11.28 42.05
C ARG A 74 -26.91 -12.25 43.04
N ALA A 75 -25.62 -12.49 42.89
CA ALA A 75 -24.87 -13.41 43.75
C ALA A 75 -24.37 -12.76 45.06
N LEU A 76 -24.80 -11.53 45.36
CA LEU A 76 -24.35 -10.72 46.52
C LEU A 76 -22.84 -10.42 46.47
N PHE A 77 -22.28 -10.24 45.27
CA PHE A 77 -20.89 -9.84 45.11
C PHE A 77 -20.67 -8.42 45.66
N ASP A 78 -19.72 -8.30 46.59
CA ASP A 78 -19.26 -7.03 47.14
C ASP A 78 -17.85 -6.74 46.66
N GLY A 79 -17.71 -5.67 45.86
CA GLY A 79 -16.44 -5.23 45.28
C GLY A 79 -15.55 -4.42 46.23
N THR A 80 -16.03 -4.12 47.45
CA THR A 80 -15.26 -3.39 48.47
C THR A 80 -14.48 -4.31 49.41
N LYS A 81 -14.75 -5.63 49.36
CA LYS A 81 -14.09 -6.63 50.19
C LYS A 81 -12.78 -7.08 49.57
N ALA A 82 -11.71 -7.11 50.38
CA ALA A 82 -10.34 -7.27 49.90
C ALA A 82 -9.95 -8.74 49.65
N THR A 83 -10.67 -9.70 50.25
CA THR A 83 -10.35 -11.12 50.14
C THR A 83 -11.58 -11.99 49.84
N ALA A 84 -11.37 -13.07 49.08
CA ALA A 84 -12.42 -14.02 48.71
C ALA A 84 -13.08 -14.71 49.94
N THR A 85 -12.41 -14.72 51.09
CA THR A 85 -12.91 -15.24 52.37
C THR A 85 -13.93 -14.33 53.05
N GLU A 86 -14.06 -13.07 52.62
CA GLU A 86 -15.05 -12.11 53.15
C GLU A 86 -16.31 -12.04 52.28
N GLN A 87 -16.30 -12.65 51.08
CA GLN A 87 -17.42 -12.69 50.16
C GLN A 87 -18.42 -13.79 50.54
N ALA A 88 -19.68 -13.63 50.12
CA ALA A 88 -20.68 -14.67 50.30
C ALA A 88 -20.27 -15.94 49.53
N ASP A 89 -20.46 -17.12 50.12
CA ASP A 89 -20.13 -18.41 49.48
C ASP A 89 -20.82 -18.57 48.12
N SER A 90 -22.04 -18.03 47.98
CA SER A 90 -22.79 -17.95 46.73
C SER A 90 -22.08 -17.14 45.64
N ALA A 91 -21.36 -16.07 45.99
CA ALA A 91 -20.60 -15.26 45.04
C ALA A 91 -19.36 -16.01 44.54
N VAL A 92 -18.66 -16.72 45.43
CA VAL A 92 -17.47 -17.50 45.07
C VAL A 92 -17.83 -18.68 44.17
N GLU A 93 -18.96 -19.35 44.41
CA GLU A 93 -19.45 -20.44 43.57
C GLU A 93 -19.82 -19.94 42.16
N VAL A 94 -20.54 -18.82 42.07
CA VAL A 94 -20.90 -18.19 40.79
C VAL A 94 -19.66 -17.76 40.01
N ILE A 95 -18.65 -17.16 40.66
CA ILE A 95 -17.38 -16.78 40.02
C ILE A 95 -16.67 -18.02 39.47
N LYS A 96 -16.55 -19.10 40.26
CA LYS A 96 -15.94 -20.36 39.81
C LYS A 96 -16.70 -20.94 38.62
N GLY A 97 -18.03 -20.91 38.64
CA GLY A 97 -18.86 -21.38 37.54
C GLY A 97 -18.65 -20.59 36.25
N LEU A 98 -18.61 -19.25 36.34
CA LEU A 98 -18.40 -18.35 35.21
C LEU A 98 -16.99 -18.47 34.61
N TYR A 99 -15.96 -18.66 35.42
CA TYR A 99 -14.58 -18.78 34.93
C TYR A 99 -14.19 -20.19 34.49
N LEU A 100 -14.90 -21.23 34.95
CA LEU A 100 -14.59 -22.62 34.60
C LEU A 100 -15.52 -23.14 33.49
N TYR A 101 -16.83 -23.14 33.70
CA TYR A 101 -17.75 -23.85 32.81
C TYR A 101 -18.12 -23.05 31.56
N VAL A 102 -18.24 -21.72 31.65
CA VAL A 102 -18.59 -20.89 30.49
C VAL A 102 -17.51 -20.94 29.41
N PRO A 103 -16.20 -20.79 29.70
CA PRO A 103 -15.16 -20.95 28.69
C PRO A 103 -15.16 -22.35 28.06
N ILE A 104 -15.34 -23.41 28.85
CA ILE A 104 -15.42 -24.79 28.33
C ILE A 104 -16.58 -24.92 27.35
N ALA A 105 -17.77 -24.42 27.68
CA ALA A 105 -18.92 -24.46 26.79
C ALA A 105 -18.68 -23.69 25.48
N VAL A 106 -18.07 -22.50 25.57
CA VAL A 106 -17.69 -21.71 24.39
C VAL A 106 -16.69 -22.46 23.51
N TRP A 107 -15.66 -23.09 24.10
CA TRP A 107 -14.68 -23.91 23.37
C TRP A 107 -15.32 -25.11 22.68
N VAL A 108 -16.26 -25.79 23.32
CA VAL A 108 -17.00 -26.91 22.72
C VAL A 108 -17.82 -26.42 21.52
N ILE A 109 -18.54 -25.30 21.65
CA ILE A 109 -19.31 -24.71 20.55
C ILE A 109 -18.39 -24.34 19.38
N MET A 110 -17.25 -23.70 19.66
CA MET A 110 -16.26 -23.36 18.63
C MET A 110 -15.71 -24.58 17.91
N PHE A 111 -15.44 -25.66 18.64
CA PHE A 111 -14.98 -26.92 18.05
C PHE A 111 -16.03 -27.53 17.13
N VAL A 112 -17.31 -27.52 17.53
CA VAL A 112 -18.41 -27.99 16.68
C VAL A 112 -18.52 -27.15 15.41
N ILE A 113 -18.46 -25.83 15.51
CA ILE A 113 -18.51 -24.93 14.34
C ILE A 113 -17.32 -25.20 13.40
N ALA A 114 -16.11 -25.34 13.95
CA ALA A 114 -14.91 -25.65 13.18
C ALA A 114 -15.01 -27.01 12.45
N ALA A 115 -15.64 -28.02 13.06
CA ALA A 115 -15.86 -29.32 12.43
C ALA A 115 -16.76 -29.25 11.18
N PHE A 116 -17.61 -28.23 11.06
CA PHE A 116 -18.43 -27.97 9.86
C PHE A 116 -17.77 -27.02 8.86
N TYR A 117 -16.55 -26.54 9.12
CA TYR A 117 -15.83 -25.64 8.22
C TYR A 117 -15.35 -26.40 6.98
N LYS A 118 -15.96 -26.11 5.83
CA LYS A 118 -15.69 -26.79 4.55
C LYS A 118 -14.79 -25.98 3.61
N LEU A 119 -14.32 -24.82 4.05
CA LEU A 119 -13.68 -23.84 3.16
C LEU A 119 -12.30 -24.30 2.69
N ASP A 120 -11.53 -24.97 3.54
CA ASP A 120 -10.18 -25.49 3.21
C ASP A 120 -10.17 -26.37 1.95
N LYS A 121 -11.24 -27.15 1.73
CA LYS A 121 -11.33 -28.07 0.57
C LYS A 121 -11.62 -27.35 -0.76
N VAL A 122 -12.08 -26.11 -0.70
CA VAL A 122 -12.47 -25.30 -1.87
C VAL A 122 -11.46 -24.18 -2.12
N TYR A 123 -10.59 -23.88 -1.16
CA TYR A 123 -9.65 -22.76 -1.19
C TYR A 123 -8.73 -22.76 -2.41
N ASP A 124 -8.04 -23.87 -2.68
CA ASP A 124 -7.11 -23.96 -3.82
C ASP A 124 -7.80 -23.72 -5.17
N LYS A 125 -9.03 -24.27 -5.33
CA LYS A 125 -9.82 -24.10 -6.55
C LYS A 125 -10.33 -22.66 -6.69
N MET A 126 -10.70 -22.03 -5.58
CA MET A 126 -11.15 -20.65 -5.53
C MET A 126 -10.02 -19.70 -5.93
N THR A 127 -8.83 -19.84 -5.34
CA THR A 127 -7.68 -18.98 -5.62
C THR A 127 -7.24 -19.08 -7.07
N GLN A 128 -7.19 -20.30 -7.65
CA GLN A 128 -6.88 -20.48 -9.07
C GLN A 128 -7.94 -19.86 -10.00
N GLU A 129 -9.22 -19.96 -9.66
CA GLU A 129 -10.32 -19.40 -10.43
C GLU A 129 -10.38 -17.86 -10.32
N LEU A 130 -10.07 -17.29 -9.15
CA LEU A 130 -9.95 -15.84 -8.95
C LEU A 130 -8.77 -15.27 -9.75
N ILE A 131 -7.59 -15.91 -9.69
CA ILE A 131 -6.42 -15.52 -10.50
C ILE A 131 -6.76 -15.57 -12.00
N ARG A 132 -7.48 -16.60 -12.45
CA ARG A 132 -7.92 -16.71 -13.85
C ARG A 132 -8.92 -15.61 -14.21
N ARG A 133 -9.83 -15.23 -13.31
CA ARG A 133 -10.80 -14.14 -13.53
C ARG A 133 -10.15 -12.77 -13.53
N GLU A 134 -9.18 -12.54 -12.65
CA GLU A 134 -8.38 -11.31 -12.62
C GLU A 134 -7.52 -11.21 -13.88
N ALA A 135 -6.84 -12.28 -14.29
CA ALA A 135 -6.12 -12.33 -15.57
C ALA A 135 -7.04 -12.11 -16.80
N SER A 136 -8.32 -12.50 -16.71
CA SER A 136 -9.31 -12.21 -17.78
C SER A 136 -9.91 -10.80 -17.71
N LYS A 137 -9.91 -10.17 -16.53
CA LYS A 137 -10.32 -8.77 -16.29
C LYS A 137 -9.15 -7.79 -16.44
N GLU A 138 -7.92 -8.28 -16.58
CA GLU A 138 -6.70 -7.50 -16.85
C GLU A 138 -6.62 -6.93 -18.29
N GLU A 139 -7.73 -6.98 -19.04
CA GLU A 139 -8.07 -5.85 -19.90
C GLU A 139 -8.37 -4.64 -18.99
N VAL A 140 -7.32 -3.87 -18.72
CA VAL A 140 -7.30 -2.58 -18.01
C VAL A 140 -8.67 -1.89 -18.10
N PRO A 141 -9.38 -1.64 -16.98
CA PRO A 141 -10.73 -1.12 -17.02
C PRO A 141 -10.79 0.18 -17.81
N ALA A 142 -11.46 0.13 -18.96
CA ALA A 142 -11.62 1.26 -19.89
C ALA A 142 -12.26 2.50 -19.25
N ALA A 143 -12.89 2.37 -18.07
CA ALA A 143 -13.74 3.39 -17.45
C ALA A 143 -12.97 4.52 -16.74
N VAL A 144 -11.77 4.28 -16.19
CA VAL A 144 -10.90 5.38 -15.70
C VAL A 144 -10.12 6.01 -16.87
N MET A 145 -10.07 5.30 -18.00
CA MET A 145 -9.48 5.80 -19.23
C MET A 145 -10.42 6.64 -20.11
N ASP A 146 -11.74 6.53 -19.94
CA ASP A 146 -12.71 6.94 -20.97
C ASP A 146 -12.98 8.44 -21.05
N SER A 147 -12.76 9.21 -19.97
CA SER A 147 -13.03 10.65 -20.02
C SER A 147 -11.94 11.49 -20.72
N GLU A 148 -10.78 10.88 -21.06
CA GLU A 148 -9.67 11.57 -21.76
C GLU A 148 -9.07 10.74 -22.93
N LYS A 149 -9.74 9.68 -23.38
CA LYS A 149 -9.25 8.82 -24.49
C LYS A 149 -9.08 9.56 -25.82
N THR A 150 -9.69 10.73 -26.00
CA THR A 150 -9.75 11.40 -27.31
C THR A 150 -8.54 12.29 -27.65
N LYS A 151 -7.51 12.39 -26.79
CA LYS A 151 -6.45 13.40 -26.96
C LYS A 151 -5.05 12.87 -27.32
N TYR A 152 -4.79 11.57 -27.22
CA TYR A 152 -3.44 11.01 -27.28
C TYR A 152 -3.27 10.02 -28.46
N ARG A 153 -2.12 10.07 -29.14
CA ARG A 153 -1.87 9.32 -30.38
C ARG A 153 -1.71 7.82 -30.08
N GLU A 154 -2.44 6.98 -30.80
CA GLU A 154 -2.11 5.56 -30.92
C GLU A 154 -0.66 5.43 -31.44
N GLY A 155 0.21 4.79 -30.64
CA GLY A 155 1.56 4.40 -31.08
C GLY A 155 2.77 5.10 -30.43
N ASN A 156 2.62 5.81 -29.30
CA ASN A 156 3.82 6.21 -28.53
C ASN A 156 4.51 4.96 -27.94
N GLN A 157 5.83 4.85 -28.16
CA GLN A 157 6.67 3.78 -27.58
C GLN A 157 7.64 4.31 -26.52
N VAL A 158 7.67 5.63 -26.30
CA VAL A 158 8.68 6.27 -25.45
C VAL A 158 8.19 6.40 -24.01
N ASN A 159 9.02 5.93 -23.08
CA ASN A 159 8.86 6.11 -21.65
C ASN A 159 9.84 7.18 -21.16
N VAL A 160 9.33 8.14 -20.37
CA VAL A 160 10.14 9.22 -19.81
C VAL A 160 10.03 9.17 -18.29
N ALA A 161 11.10 8.81 -17.59
CA ALA A 161 11.16 8.83 -16.14
C ALA A 161 11.78 10.14 -15.64
N MET A 162 11.08 10.88 -14.78
CA MET A 162 11.57 12.18 -14.29
C MET A 162 11.63 12.29 -12.77
N GLY A 163 12.85 12.47 -12.26
CA GLY A 163 13.10 12.97 -10.92
C GLY A 163 13.12 14.50 -10.89
N ARG A 164 12.74 15.11 -9.76
CA ARG A 164 12.79 16.57 -9.61
C ARG A 164 12.91 17.03 -8.16
N LEU A 165 13.52 18.19 -7.96
CA LEU A 165 13.35 18.98 -6.73
C LEU A 165 12.01 19.70 -6.72
N TYR A 166 11.44 19.91 -5.54
CA TYR A 166 10.25 20.76 -5.40
C TYR A 166 10.58 22.22 -5.75
N GLY A 167 9.69 22.90 -6.46
CA GLY A 167 9.91 24.27 -6.96
C GLY A 167 10.77 24.36 -8.24
N SER A 168 11.00 23.26 -8.96
CA SER A 168 11.76 23.25 -10.23
C SER A 168 10.87 23.22 -11.49
N SER A 169 9.58 23.56 -11.37
CA SER A 169 8.58 23.43 -12.44
C SER A 169 8.45 22.03 -13.05
N GLY A 170 8.91 20.98 -12.36
CA GLY A 170 9.00 19.63 -12.92
C GLY A 170 7.65 19.02 -13.36
N ARG A 171 6.54 19.41 -12.74
CA ARG A 171 5.20 18.96 -13.17
C ARG A 171 4.77 19.61 -14.49
N ARG A 172 4.93 20.92 -14.61
CA ARG A 172 4.67 21.66 -15.86
C ARG A 172 5.50 21.09 -17.01
N ILE A 173 6.80 20.85 -16.77
CA ILE A 173 7.69 20.24 -17.76
C ILE A 173 7.20 18.84 -18.16
N ALA A 174 6.71 18.03 -17.22
CA ALA A 174 6.15 16.71 -17.51
C ALA A 174 4.93 16.78 -18.43
N GLU A 175 4.01 17.69 -18.13
CA GLU A 175 2.77 17.91 -18.88
C GLU A 175 3.08 18.40 -20.31
N ASP A 176 4.02 19.34 -20.46
CA ASP A 176 4.45 19.86 -21.76
C ASP A 176 5.16 18.78 -22.63
N ILE A 177 6.00 17.94 -22.01
CA ILE A 177 6.63 16.79 -22.70
C ILE A 177 5.57 15.78 -23.13
N ALA A 178 4.64 15.44 -22.23
CA ALA A 178 3.58 14.48 -22.51
C ALA A 178 2.66 14.96 -23.64
N ALA A 179 2.31 16.25 -23.65
CA ALA A 179 1.56 16.87 -24.74
C ALA A 179 2.33 16.80 -26.07
N SER A 180 3.65 17.03 -26.04
CA SER A 180 4.51 16.99 -27.24
C SER A 180 4.71 15.58 -27.79
N LEU A 181 4.77 14.56 -26.92
CA LEU A 181 4.88 13.15 -27.30
C LEU A 181 3.52 12.52 -27.59
N GLY A 182 2.41 13.19 -27.23
CA GLY A 182 1.06 12.67 -27.37
C GLY A 182 0.80 11.49 -26.44
N CYS A 183 1.31 11.53 -25.20
CA CYS A 183 1.15 10.49 -24.18
C CYS A 183 0.67 11.04 -22.83
N ARG A 184 0.45 10.16 -21.85
CA ARG A 184 -0.08 10.51 -20.51
C ARG A 184 1.04 10.82 -19.51
N VAL A 185 0.69 11.59 -18.48
CA VAL A 185 1.54 11.80 -17.29
C VAL A 185 1.07 10.92 -16.15
N TYR A 186 1.94 10.02 -15.71
CA TYR A 186 1.74 9.13 -14.59
C TYR A 186 2.37 9.72 -13.32
N ASP A 187 1.54 10.37 -12.51
CA ASP A 187 1.86 10.85 -11.14
C ASP A 187 0.77 10.36 -10.17
N ARG A 188 -0.34 11.10 -10.09
CA ARG A 188 -1.52 10.74 -9.28
C ARG A 188 -2.21 9.47 -9.75
N GLN A 189 -2.13 9.16 -11.04
CA GLN A 189 -2.77 7.97 -11.62
C GLN A 189 -2.21 6.68 -11.02
N ILE A 190 -0.90 6.62 -10.73
CA ILE A 190 -0.27 5.45 -10.08
C ILE A 190 -0.80 5.29 -8.66
N ILE A 191 -1.03 6.39 -7.94
CA ILE A 191 -1.60 6.41 -6.59
C ILE A 191 -3.03 5.85 -6.62
N CYS A 192 -3.86 6.29 -7.57
CA CYS A 192 -5.22 5.78 -7.73
C CYS A 192 -5.25 4.28 -8.07
N LEU A 193 -4.39 3.84 -8.99
CA LEU A 193 -4.28 2.42 -9.35
C LEU A 193 -3.78 1.56 -8.18
N MET A 194 -2.89 2.09 -7.34
CA MET A 194 -2.51 1.43 -6.09
C MET A 194 -3.68 1.32 -5.14
N ALA A 195 -4.44 2.39 -4.95
CA ALA A 195 -5.61 2.41 -4.07
C ALA A 195 -6.68 1.39 -4.50
N GLU A 196 -6.94 1.30 -5.80
CA GLU A 196 -7.84 0.30 -6.39
C GLU A 196 -7.33 -1.12 -6.11
N LYS A 197 -6.05 -1.41 -6.40
CA LYS A 197 -5.45 -2.74 -6.12
C LYS A 197 -5.45 -3.09 -4.62
N LEU A 198 -5.47 -2.09 -3.74
CA LEU A 198 -5.53 -2.21 -2.28
C LEU A 198 -6.97 -2.26 -1.74
N GLY A 199 -8.00 -2.27 -2.59
CA GLY A 199 -9.40 -2.30 -2.16
C GLY A 199 -9.89 -0.98 -1.53
N MET A 200 -9.19 0.12 -1.76
CA MET A 200 -9.50 1.47 -1.23
C MET A 200 -10.36 2.31 -2.19
N GLU A 201 -11.18 1.67 -3.04
CA GLU A 201 -11.95 2.32 -4.12
C GLU A 201 -12.93 3.40 -3.63
N THR A 202 -13.37 3.33 -2.37
CA THR A 202 -14.36 4.26 -1.78
C THR A 202 -13.76 5.34 -0.88
N ALA A 203 -12.43 5.36 -0.72
CA ALA A 203 -11.76 6.37 0.11
C ALA A 203 -11.58 7.68 -0.66
N ASP A 204 -11.62 8.81 0.05
CA ASP A 204 -11.36 10.11 -0.58
C ASP A 204 -9.93 10.13 -1.15
N LEU A 205 -9.74 10.81 -2.28
CA LEU A 205 -8.48 10.80 -3.01
C LEU A 205 -7.36 11.48 -2.21
N GLU A 206 -7.70 12.46 -1.37
CA GLU A 206 -6.76 13.09 -0.46
C GLU A 206 -6.41 12.18 0.72
N ASP A 207 -7.36 11.41 1.24
CA ASP A 207 -7.11 10.39 2.28
C ASP A 207 -6.25 9.25 1.75
N VAL A 208 -6.53 8.76 0.53
CA VAL A 208 -5.73 7.76 -0.18
C VAL A 208 -4.32 8.28 -0.42
N LYS A 209 -4.20 9.54 -0.84
CA LYS A 209 -2.90 10.16 -1.07
C LYS A 209 -2.15 10.34 0.24
N GLN A 210 -2.78 10.84 1.30
CA GLN A 210 -2.16 11.01 2.61
C GLN A 210 -1.78 9.66 3.23
N TYR A 211 -2.60 8.64 3.03
CA TYR A 211 -2.33 7.25 3.39
C TYR A 211 -1.11 6.74 2.62
N LEU A 212 -1.15 6.71 1.29
CA LEU A 212 -0.05 6.23 0.47
C LEU A 212 1.23 7.05 0.71
N ASP A 213 1.11 8.36 0.90
CA ASP A 213 2.22 9.24 1.25
C ASP A 213 2.74 8.96 2.67
N SER A 214 1.90 8.66 3.67
CA SER A 214 2.38 8.30 5.01
C SER A 214 3.23 7.02 5.01
N TYR A 215 2.93 6.02 4.15
CA TYR A 215 3.81 4.85 3.95
C TYR A 215 5.12 5.18 3.26
N ASN A 216 5.11 6.17 2.36
CA ASN A 216 6.32 6.58 1.67
C ASN A 216 7.24 7.42 2.57
N TYR A 217 6.71 8.03 3.64
CA TYR A 217 7.34 9.21 4.27
C TYR A 217 7.38 9.22 5.80
N GLU A 218 6.79 8.27 6.53
CA GLU A 218 6.97 8.18 7.99
C GLU A 218 7.81 6.96 8.41
N GLU A 219 8.76 7.21 9.31
CA GLU A 219 9.44 6.16 10.08
C GLU A 219 8.39 5.31 10.79
N GLU A 220 8.43 3.99 10.58
CA GLU A 220 7.82 3.06 11.52
C GLU A 220 8.51 3.28 12.87
N ARG A 221 7.90 4.08 13.75
CA ARG A 221 8.16 3.92 15.18
C ARG A 221 7.48 2.60 15.58
N PRO A 222 8.23 1.57 15.99
CA PRO A 222 7.62 0.46 16.69
C PRO A 222 7.17 1.02 18.04
N VAL A 223 5.94 1.51 18.11
CA VAL A 223 5.28 1.75 19.38
C VAL A 223 4.96 0.38 19.93
N PHE A 224 5.95 -0.24 20.57
CA PHE A 224 5.71 -1.38 21.44
C PHE A 224 4.81 -0.89 22.57
N SER A 225 3.50 -1.00 22.35
CA SER A 225 2.50 -0.79 23.39
C SER A 225 2.09 -2.17 23.91
N PRO A 226 2.42 -2.53 25.17
CA PRO A 226 2.03 -3.81 25.76
C PRO A 226 0.49 -3.96 25.93
N TYR A 227 -0.28 -2.93 25.59
CA TYR A 227 -1.75 -2.91 25.58
C TYR A 227 -2.34 -2.50 24.21
N GLY A 228 -1.48 -2.28 23.20
CA GLY A 228 -1.88 -1.88 21.86
C GLY A 228 -2.15 -3.11 21.00
N TYR A 229 -3.43 -3.39 20.75
CA TYR A 229 -3.83 -4.45 19.84
C TYR A 229 -3.62 -4.01 18.39
N SER A 230 -2.75 -4.70 17.65
CA SER A 230 -2.74 -4.62 16.19
C SER A 230 -3.91 -5.44 15.66
N ALA A 231 -4.87 -4.76 15.02
CA ALA A 231 -5.97 -5.39 14.30
C ALA A 231 -5.53 -5.66 12.86
N PRO A 232 -5.55 -6.92 12.40
CA PRO A 232 -5.27 -7.26 11.01
C PRO A 232 -6.34 -6.65 10.08
N GLY A 233 -5.91 -6.13 8.94
CA GLY A 233 -6.78 -5.40 8.00
C GLY A 233 -6.94 -3.92 8.31
N THR A 234 -6.21 -3.39 9.29
CA THR A 234 -5.89 -1.96 9.29
C THR A 234 -4.69 -1.74 8.39
N ALA A 235 -4.71 -0.64 7.65
CA ALA A 235 -3.59 0.19 7.24
C ALA A 235 -2.15 -0.33 7.49
N LYS A 236 -1.84 -0.75 8.73
CA LYS A 236 -0.52 -1.13 9.23
C LYS A 236 0.04 -2.46 8.73
N ASP A 237 -0.71 -3.32 8.04
CA ASP A 237 -0.19 -4.63 7.59
C ASP A 237 0.64 -4.58 6.28
N TYR A 238 0.67 -3.44 5.58
CA TYR A 238 1.49 -3.27 4.39
C TYR A 238 2.87 -2.70 4.76
N THR A 239 3.90 -3.55 4.69
CA THR A 239 5.29 -3.08 4.79
C THR A 239 5.61 -2.16 3.61
N GLY A 240 6.44 -1.13 3.84
CA GLY A 240 6.87 -0.21 2.77
C GLY A 240 7.47 -0.92 1.55
N SER A 241 8.10 -2.09 1.76
CA SER A 241 8.65 -2.92 0.68
C SER A 241 7.58 -3.54 -0.22
N HIS A 242 6.47 -4.03 0.35
CA HIS A 242 5.36 -4.57 -0.45
C HIS A 242 4.68 -3.48 -1.28
N MET A 243 4.51 -2.28 -0.71
CA MET A 243 3.98 -1.12 -1.42
C MET A 243 4.87 -0.71 -2.59
N PHE A 244 6.18 -0.66 -2.37
CA PHE A 244 7.16 -0.38 -3.42
C PHE A 244 7.14 -1.45 -4.52
N GLU A 245 6.96 -2.73 -4.16
CA GLU A 245 6.85 -3.82 -5.12
C GLU A 245 5.59 -3.68 -6.00
N MET A 246 4.43 -3.40 -5.40
CA MET A 246 3.19 -3.15 -6.15
C MET A 246 3.30 -1.94 -7.06
N GLN A 247 3.85 -0.84 -6.55
CA GLN A 247 4.11 0.36 -7.34
C GLN A 247 5.01 0.05 -8.54
N SER A 248 6.07 -0.73 -8.32
CA SER A 248 7.00 -1.13 -9.37
C SER A 248 6.34 -1.99 -10.45
N LYS A 249 5.43 -2.90 -10.06
CA LYS A 249 4.65 -3.70 -11.01
C LYS A 249 3.75 -2.82 -11.87
N ILE A 250 2.99 -1.91 -11.25
CA ILE A 250 2.12 -0.95 -11.97
C ILE A 250 2.93 -0.10 -12.95
N ILE A 251 4.08 0.43 -12.53
CA ILE A 251 4.93 1.27 -13.40
C ILE A 251 5.42 0.46 -14.63
N ARG A 252 5.83 -0.80 -14.45
CA ARG A 252 6.27 -1.65 -15.57
C ARG A 252 5.11 -2.00 -16.51
N GLU A 253 3.96 -2.37 -15.97
CA GLU A 253 2.76 -2.67 -16.77
C GLU A 253 2.31 -1.48 -17.60
N LEU A 254 2.30 -0.28 -17.00
CA LEU A 254 1.98 0.97 -17.70
C LEU A 254 3.04 1.28 -18.77
N ALA A 255 4.33 1.14 -18.46
CA ALA A 255 5.41 1.42 -19.41
C ALA A 255 5.39 0.48 -20.63
N GLU A 256 4.82 -0.71 -20.51
CA GLU A 256 4.67 -1.67 -21.61
C GLU A 256 3.37 -1.45 -22.41
N LYS A 257 2.22 -1.27 -21.72
CA LYS A 257 0.91 -1.14 -22.37
C LYS A 257 0.66 0.28 -22.90
N GLU A 258 1.03 1.29 -22.12
CA GLU A 258 0.74 2.70 -22.39
C GLU A 258 1.96 3.59 -22.08
N PRO A 259 2.96 3.62 -22.98
CA PRO A 259 4.16 4.39 -22.75
C PRO A 259 3.89 5.88 -22.50
N GLY A 260 4.52 6.47 -21.49
CA GLY A 260 4.26 7.84 -21.08
C GLY A 260 5.31 8.46 -20.16
N VAL A 261 4.95 9.58 -19.53
CA VAL A 261 5.83 10.35 -18.64
C VAL A 261 5.58 9.95 -17.19
N PHE A 262 6.53 9.27 -16.57
CA PHE A 262 6.50 8.83 -15.17
C PHE A 262 7.18 9.86 -14.28
N LEU A 263 6.40 10.53 -13.45
CA LEU A 263 6.86 11.64 -12.66
C LEU A 263 7.15 11.17 -11.22
N GLY A 264 8.40 10.74 -10.96
CA GLY A 264 8.91 10.38 -9.61
C GLY A 264 8.81 8.90 -9.31
N ARG A 265 8.48 8.53 -8.05
CA ARG A 265 8.13 7.15 -7.65
C ARG A 265 9.21 6.11 -8.01
N CYS A 266 10.48 6.52 -7.99
CA CYS A 266 11.66 5.74 -8.42
C CYS A 266 11.55 5.17 -9.84
N ALA A 267 10.77 5.77 -10.74
CA ALA A 267 10.55 5.26 -12.08
C ALA A 267 11.85 5.10 -12.90
N ASN A 268 12.84 5.97 -12.68
CA ASN A 268 14.16 5.87 -13.33
C ASN A 268 14.90 4.58 -12.93
N TYR A 269 14.73 4.14 -11.68
CA TYR A 269 15.30 2.90 -11.19
C TYR A 269 14.48 1.69 -11.66
N VAL A 270 13.15 1.78 -11.55
CA VAL A 270 12.23 0.68 -11.89
C VAL A 270 12.26 0.32 -13.38
N LEU A 271 12.38 1.33 -14.25
CA LEU A 271 12.41 1.17 -15.71
C LEU A 271 13.83 1.13 -16.28
N LYS A 272 14.85 0.99 -15.42
CA LYS A 272 16.25 0.97 -15.86
C LYS A 272 16.50 -0.17 -16.84
N GLY A 273 17.09 0.16 -17.99
CA GLY A 273 17.45 -0.82 -19.02
C GLY A 273 16.30 -1.24 -19.94
N GLN A 274 15.07 -0.77 -19.71
CA GLN A 274 13.96 -0.97 -20.63
C GLN A 274 14.23 -0.24 -21.96
N PRO A 275 13.88 -0.83 -23.12
CA PRO A 275 13.97 -0.13 -24.40
C PRO A 275 13.08 1.10 -24.41
N HIS A 276 13.41 2.07 -25.28
CA HIS A 276 12.70 3.35 -25.42
C HIS A 276 12.42 4.13 -24.11
N THR A 277 13.17 3.82 -23.05
CA THR A 277 13.07 4.51 -21.76
C THR A 277 14.22 5.49 -21.58
N TYR A 278 13.89 6.71 -21.18
CA TYR A 278 14.84 7.78 -20.91
C TYR A 278 14.56 8.42 -19.56
N SER A 279 15.62 8.80 -18.84
CA SER A 279 15.58 9.23 -17.45
C SER A 279 16.20 10.61 -17.27
N PHE A 280 15.50 11.49 -16.56
CA PHE A 280 15.91 12.89 -16.39
C PHE A 280 15.79 13.33 -14.93
N PHE A 281 16.67 14.23 -14.50
CA PHE A 281 16.55 14.89 -13.19
C PHE A 281 16.51 16.41 -13.33
N LEU A 282 15.51 17.03 -12.73
CA LEU A 282 15.29 18.48 -12.77
C LEU A 282 15.62 19.12 -11.43
N TYR A 283 16.46 20.15 -11.46
CA TYR A 283 16.75 20.97 -10.29
C TYR A 283 16.72 22.46 -10.62
N ALA A 284 16.65 23.29 -9.59
CA ALA A 284 16.60 24.74 -9.70
C ALA A 284 17.33 25.37 -8.50
N GLU A 285 17.87 26.57 -8.70
CA GLU A 285 18.45 27.40 -7.66
C GLU A 285 17.35 27.91 -6.70
N ASP A 286 17.72 28.13 -5.44
CA ASP A 286 16.78 28.47 -4.36
C ASP A 286 15.92 29.71 -4.66
N ALA A 287 16.47 30.72 -5.34
CA ALA A 287 15.69 31.91 -5.75
C ALA A 287 14.55 31.58 -6.72
N TYR A 288 14.78 30.65 -7.66
CA TYR A 288 13.74 30.17 -8.58
C TYR A 288 12.70 29.34 -7.83
N ARG A 289 13.17 28.46 -6.94
CA ARG A 289 12.30 27.59 -6.14
C ARG A 289 11.41 28.37 -5.20
N GLN A 290 11.92 29.45 -4.61
CA GLN A 290 11.15 30.35 -3.74
C GLN A 290 10.05 31.06 -4.52
N LYS A 291 10.34 31.55 -5.74
CA LYS A 291 9.32 32.14 -6.61
C LYS A 291 8.23 31.13 -6.97
N GLU A 292 8.62 29.94 -7.39
CA GLU A 292 7.68 28.84 -7.70
C GLU A 292 6.88 28.40 -6.47
N GLY A 293 7.49 28.38 -5.28
CA GLY A 293 6.81 28.11 -4.01
C GLY A 293 5.65 29.08 -3.75
N ALA A 294 5.91 30.37 -3.96
CA ALA A 294 4.91 31.41 -3.81
C ALA A 294 3.80 31.32 -4.87
N GLU A 295 4.15 31.13 -6.14
CA GLU A 295 3.21 31.20 -7.27
C GLU A 295 2.45 29.89 -7.51
N TYR A 296 3.15 28.76 -7.55
CA TYR A 296 2.59 27.46 -7.92
C TYR A 296 2.16 26.63 -6.70
N TYR A 297 2.91 26.69 -5.60
CA TYR A 297 2.63 25.94 -4.38
C TYR A 297 1.85 26.77 -3.34
N GLN A 298 1.03 27.72 -3.79
CA GLN A 298 0.07 28.45 -2.95
C GLN A 298 0.69 29.13 -1.71
N GLY A 299 1.94 29.61 -1.82
CA GLY A 299 2.62 30.31 -0.73
C GLY A 299 3.56 29.46 0.10
N GLU A 300 3.84 28.20 -0.28
CA GLU A 300 4.84 27.37 0.41
C GLU A 300 6.23 28.03 0.41
N THR A 301 6.88 27.97 1.56
CA THR A 301 8.22 28.52 1.79
C THR A 301 9.31 27.61 1.25
N LEU A 302 10.50 28.17 1.00
CA LEU A 302 11.65 27.40 0.54
C LEU A 302 12.02 26.24 1.49
N GLU A 303 11.89 26.46 2.81
CA GLU A 303 12.18 25.45 3.82
C GLU A 303 11.19 24.28 3.78
N GLU A 304 9.90 24.54 3.53
CA GLU A 304 8.90 23.49 3.33
C GLU A 304 9.19 22.67 2.06
N LEU A 305 9.58 23.33 0.97
CA LEU A 305 9.98 22.63 -0.26
C LEU A 305 11.23 21.76 -0.04
N LYS A 306 12.22 22.25 0.72
CA LYS A 306 13.44 21.49 1.08
C LYS A 306 13.11 20.29 1.96
N ARG A 307 12.26 20.45 2.98
CA ARG A 307 11.80 19.34 3.83
C ARG A 307 11.12 18.24 3.02
N ARG A 308 10.30 18.60 2.03
CA ARG A 308 9.70 17.60 1.12
C ARG A 308 10.73 16.90 0.23
N ASP A 309 11.81 17.59 -0.14
CA ASP A 309 12.90 16.98 -0.88
C ASP A 309 13.73 16.01 -0.03
N GLU A 310 13.95 16.31 1.25
CA GLU A 310 14.59 15.40 2.22
C GLU A 310 13.80 14.09 2.34
N ILE A 311 12.49 14.21 2.57
CA ILE A 311 11.56 13.08 2.62
C ILE A 311 11.65 12.22 1.34
N ARG A 312 11.75 12.86 0.16
CA ARG A 312 11.93 12.15 -1.12
C ARG A 312 13.30 11.52 -1.29
N ASN A 313 14.34 12.12 -0.72
CA ASN A 313 15.69 11.56 -0.74
C ASN A 313 15.73 10.28 0.10
N GLU A 314 15.17 10.32 1.31
CA GLU A 314 15.07 9.16 2.20
C GLU A 314 14.28 8.02 1.56
N TYR A 315 13.13 8.31 0.97
CA TYR A 315 12.34 7.33 0.22
C TYR A 315 13.17 6.68 -0.90
N TYR A 316 13.83 7.50 -1.73
CA TYR A 316 14.61 6.99 -2.85
C TYR A 316 15.81 6.15 -2.37
N GLU A 317 16.53 6.60 -1.35
CA GLU A 317 17.67 5.88 -0.79
C GLU A 317 17.25 4.56 -0.14
N ARG A 318 16.14 4.55 0.60
CA ARG A 318 15.60 3.33 1.24
C ARG A 318 15.34 2.22 0.22
N PHE A 319 14.78 2.55 -0.94
CA PHE A 319 14.37 1.54 -1.93
C PHE A 319 15.38 1.28 -3.04
N THR A 320 16.27 2.23 -3.34
CA THR A 320 17.26 2.07 -4.42
C THR A 320 18.69 1.89 -3.93
N GLY A 321 18.97 2.22 -2.67
CA GLY A 321 20.31 2.25 -2.09
C GLY A 321 21.22 3.35 -2.66
N ALA A 322 20.67 4.29 -3.44
CA ALA A 322 21.42 5.33 -4.10
C ALA A 322 20.89 6.72 -3.75
N ARG A 323 21.71 7.74 -3.99
CA ARG A 323 21.28 9.13 -3.86
C ARG A 323 20.33 9.52 -5.00
N ARG A 324 19.26 10.23 -4.66
CA ARG A 324 18.23 10.67 -5.61
C ARG A 324 18.76 11.62 -6.68
N ASP A 325 19.74 12.43 -6.34
CA ASP A 325 20.35 13.46 -7.18
C ASP A 325 21.63 12.99 -7.91
N ASP A 326 21.97 11.70 -7.83
CA ASP A 326 23.17 11.17 -8.46
C ASP A 326 23.05 11.17 -10.00
N PRO A 327 23.90 11.92 -10.73
CA PRO A 327 23.83 11.99 -12.18
C PRO A 327 24.08 10.65 -12.88
N ARG A 328 24.68 9.65 -12.20
CA ARG A 328 24.91 8.31 -12.75
C ARG A 328 23.62 7.50 -12.94
N HIS A 329 22.49 7.99 -12.41
CA HIS A 329 21.19 7.32 -12.48
C HIS A 329 20.18 8.02 -13.41
N TYR A 330 20.65 9.02 -14.17
CA TYR A 330 19.86 9.75 -15.15
C TYR A 330 20.65 9.92 -16.44
N ASP A 331 19.95 10.00 -17.56
CA ASP A 331 20.54 10.29 -18.86
C ASP A 331 20.94 11.76 -18.98
N LEU A 332 20.18 12.66 -18.33
CA LEU A 332 20.47 14.08 -18.30
C LEU A 332 19.96 14.75 -17.02
N VAL A 333 20.77 15.62 -16.44
CA VAL A 333 20.43 16.45 -15.28
C VAL A 333 20.37 17.91 -15.71
N LEU A 334 19.25 18.59 -15.45
CA LEU A 334 18.94 19.91 -16.01
C LEU A 334 18.71 20.95 -14.91
N ASN A 335 19.40 22.09 -15.04
CA ASN A 335 19.20 23.27 -14.19
C ASN A 335 18.13 24.20 -14.80
N VAL A 336 16.89 24.07 -14.32
CA VAL A 336 15.73 24.81 -14.82
C VAL A 336 15.87 26.32 -14.60
N SER A 337 16.59 26.76 -13.55
CA SER A 337 16.80 28.20 -13.29
C SER A 337 17.62 28.91 -14.36
N ARG A 338 18.46 28.17 -15.08
CA ARG A 338 19.33 28.73 -16.14
C ARG A 338 18.70 28.66 -17.52
N ILE A 339 17.96 27.60 -17.79
CA ILE A 339 17.41 27.31 -19.14
C ILE A 339 15.92 27.62 -19.26
N GLY A 340 15.21 27.78 -18.15
CA GLY A 340 13.75 27.92 -18.10
C GLY A 340 13.00 26.60 -18.37
N ALA A 341 11.72 26.56 -18.01
CA ALA A 341 10.88 25.37 -18.19
C ALA A 341 10.78 24.96 -19.68
N GLU A 342 10.55 25.92 -20.58
CA GLU A 342 10.47 25.67 -22.02
C GLU A 342 11.80 25.16 -22.60
N GLY A 343 12.93 25.71 -22.13
CA GLY A 343 14.26 25.24 -22.51
C GLY A 343 14.52 23.80 -22.07
N ALA A 344 14.08 23.44 -20.86
CA ALA A 344 14.17 22.07 -20.36
C ALA A 344 13.35 21.09 -21.22
N VAL A 345 12.09 21.44 -21.55
CA VAL A 345 11.24 20.63 -22.44
C VAL A 345 11.90 20.41 -23.79
N ARG A 346 12.42 21.47 -24.42
CA ARG A 346 13.11 21.39 -25.71
C ARG A 346 14.30 20.44 -25.66
N LEU A 347 15.18 20.60 -24.66
CA LEU A 347 16.39 19.76 -24.53
C LEU A 347 16.04 18.29 -24.32
N ILE A 348 15.02 17.99 -23.51
CA ILE A 348 14.56 16.62 -23.27
C ILE A 348 14.03 16.00 -24.56
N LEU A 349 13.17 16.72 -25.30
CA LEU A 349 12.61 16.24 -26.56
C LEU A 349 13.69 16.02 -27.63
N ASP A 350 14.66 16.93 -27.73
CA ASP A 350 15.78 16.81 -28.68
C ASP A 350 16.69 15.62 -28.33
N TYR A 351 16.94 15.38 -27.03
CA TYR A 351 17.66 14.19 -26.56
C TYR A 351 16.94 12.89 -26.97
N ILE A 352 15.64 12.80 -26.68
CA ILE A 352 14.79 11.64 -27.01
C ILE A 352 14.82 11.39 -28.52
N ARG A 353 14.57 12.42 -29.34
CA ARG A 353 14.60 12.32 -30.81
C ARG A 353 15.93 11.81 -31.33
N THR A 354 17.04 12.30 -30.78
CA THR A 354 18.39 11.88 -31.18
C THR A 354 18.62 10.40 -30.88
N LYS A 355 18.25 9.93 -29.68
CA LYS A 355 18.41 8.53 -29.27
C LYS A 355 17.50 7.58 -30.04
N GLU A 356 16.25 7.96 -30.26
CA GLU A 356 15.30 7.19 -31.07
C GLU A 356 15.75 7.12 -32.54
N GLY A 357 16.28 8.22 -33.10
CA GLY A 357 16.86 8.24 -34.44
C GLY A 357 18.07 7.32 -34.59
N GLN A 358 18.99 7.32 -33.62
CA GLN A 358 20.15 6.43 -33.60
C GLN A 358 19.74 4.94 -33.53
N LYS A 359 18.72 4.60 -32.74
CA LYS A 359 18.20 3.23 -32.64
C LYS A 359 17.58 2.75 -33.95
N LYS A 360 16.82 3.60 -34.64
CA LYS A 360 16.25 3.28 -35.96
C LYS A 360 17.35 2.97 -36.99
N ALA A 361 18.37 3.82 -37.07
CA ALA A 361 19.50 3.63 -37.98
C ALA A 361 20.30 2.34 -37.67
N ALA A 362 20.51 2.02 -36.38
CA ALA A 362 21.20 0.79 -35.98
C ALA A 362 20.39 -0.48 -36.31
N GLY A 363 19.07 -0.45 -36.18
CA GLY A 363 18.18 -1.57 -36.52
C GLY A 363 18.07 -1.83 -38.03
N GLU A 364 18.14 -0.79 -38.85
CA GLU A 364 18.15 -0.91 -40.32
C GLU A 364 19.46 -1.52 -40.84
N GLY A 365 20.61 -1.07 -40.31
CA GLY A 365 21.93 -1.63 -40.69
C GLY A 365 22.08 -3.12 -40.35
N GLN A 366 21.48 -3.59 -39.25
CA GLN A 366 21.48 -5.02 -38.90
C GLN A 366 20.58 -5.87 -39.80
N ARG A 367 19.45 -5.33 -40.27
CA ARG A 367 18.54 -6.00 -41.21
C ARG A 367 19.12 -6.10 -42.62
N GLU A 368 19.87 -5.10 -43.07
CA GLU A 368 20.58 -5.17 -44.37
C GLU A 368 21.71 -6.19 -44.35
N ASN A 369 22.48 -6.26 -43.25
CA ASN A 369 23.54 -7.26 -43.10
C ASN A 369 23.00 -8.70 -43.04
N GLN A 370 21.85 -8.94 -42.40
CA GLN A 370 21.22 -10.27 -42.41
C GLN A 370 20.66 -10.68 -43.78
N LYS A 371 20.26 -9.70 -44.61
CA LYS A 371 19.82 -9.97 -46.00
C LYS A 371 20.99 -10.22 -46.95
N SER A 372 22.16 -9.61 -46.73
CA SER A 372 23.36 -9.86 -47.54
C SER A 372 24.01 -11.21 -47.24
N VAL A 373 23.93 -11.70 -46.00
CA VAL A 373 24.45 -13.02 -45.59
C VAL A 373 23.54 -14.18 -46.04
N ARG A 374 22.29 -13.90 -46.41
CA ARG A 374 21.32 -14.89 -46.93
C ARG A 374 21.24 -14.94 -48.47
N ARG A 375 21.97 -14.07 -49.18
CA ARG A 375 22.21 -14.16 -50.62
C ARG A 375 23.61 -14.71 -50.85
#